data_AF-A0A843VBD6-F1
#
_entry.id   AF-A0A843VBD6-F1
#
_cell.length_a   1.000
_cell.length_b   1.000
_cell.length_c   1.000
_cell.angle_alpha   90.00
_cell.angle_beta   90.00
_cell.angle_gamma   90.00
#
_symmetry.space_group_name_H-M   'P 1'
#
loop_
_entity.id
_entity.type
_entity.pdbx_description
1 polymer ?
#
loop_
_entity_poly.entity_id
_entity_poly.type
_entity_poly.pdbx_seq_one_letter_code
_entity_poly.pdbx_strand_id
1 'polypeptide(L)'
;MLPHPYCRFPPFVSPTMPQQLRHGGPFDSTMWPLSLSWKEGGKQEEDVNLMKEIGMDAYRFSISWTRILPAGSLNGGVNGEGIAYYNHLINELVSKGLQPFVTLFHWDSPQGLEDVYGGFLSSNIVKDFVDYAEVCFREFGDRVKYWITFNEPWSFCVLGYARGSFPPARCSDRGRCNAGDSGREPYTVCHHQLLAHAAAVKLYRDQYQVIITSRSPISLLLEKNEERKRNDVPSIRLDDEYPRELEAQ
;
A
#
# COMPACT_ATOMS: atom_id res chain seq x y z
N MET A 1 -6.07 -31.69 30.15
CA MET A 1 -6.71 -31.06 28.97
C MET A 1 -6.20 -29.64 28.89
N LEU A 2 -5.35 -29.34 27.90
CA LEU A 2 -4.77 -28.02 27.67
C LEU A 2 -5.78 -27.16 26.88
N PRO A 3 -6.02 -25.88 27.21
CA PRO A 3 -6.83 -25.00 26.39
C PRO A 3 -5.98 -24.32 25.30
N HIS A 4 -6.55 -24.23 24.10
CA HIS A 4 -6.01 -23.58 22.90
C HIS A 4 -5.60 -22.11 23.13
N PRO A 5 -4.53 -21.62 22.47
CA PRO A 5 -4.19 -20.19 22.49
C PRO A 5 -4.97 -19.46 21.40
N TYR A 6 -5.88 -18.58 21.81
CA TYR A 6 -6.35 -17.49 20.96
C TYR A 6 -5.22 -16.47 20.80
N CYS A 7 -4.83 -16.16 19.55
CA CYS A 7 -4.02 -14.98 19.24
C CYS A 7 -4.74 -13.73 19.76
N ARG A 8 -4.20 -13.08 20.79
CA ARG A 8 -4.64 -11.77 21.23
C ARG A 8 -3.88 -10.72 20.41
N PHE A 9 -4.57 -10.05 19.49
CA PHE A 9 -4.08 -8.81 18.89
C PHE A 9 -4.43 -7.63 19.81
N PRO A 10 -3.44 -6.92 20.40
CA PRO A 10 -3.68 -5.62 21.01
C PRO A 10 -3.84 -4.53 19.93
N PRO A 11 -4.44 -3.36 20.26
CA PRO A 11 -4.77 -2.32 19.29
C PRO A 11 -3.53 -1.72 18.62
N PHE A 12 -3.71 -1.39 17.34
CA PHE A 12 -2.81 -0.70 16.44
C PHE A 12 -2.13 0.52 17.10
N VAL A 13 -0.82 0.44 17.33
CA VAL A 13 0.01 1.61 17.65
C VAL A 13 0.48 2.20 16.32
N SER A 14 -0.32 3.12 15.78
CA SER A 14 0.13 4.01 14.71
C SER A 14 1.28 4.86 15.24
N PRO A 15 2.34 5.13 14.48
CA PRO A 15 3.17 6.30 14.73
C PRO A 15 2.22 7.50 14.78
N THR A 16 2.24 8.23 15.88
CA THR A 16 1.38 9.39 16.10
C THR A 16 1.65 10.43 15.02
N MET A 17 0.60 10.79 14.28
CA MET A 17 0.58 11.96 13.40
C MET A 17 0.94 13.21 14.23
N PRO A 18 1.85 14.09 13.77
CA PRO A 18 2.15 15.34 14.47
C PRO A 18 0.86 16.14 14.68
N GLN A 19 0.66 16.64 15.90
CA GLN A 19 -0.56 17.33 16.34
C GLN A 19 -0.82 18.68 15.62
N GLN A 20 0.00 19.07 14.64
CA GLN A 20 -0.03 20.38 13.98
C GLN A 20 -0.84 20.46 12.67
N LEU A 21 -1.37 19.35 12.14
CA LEU A 21 -2.18 19.38 10.91
C LEU A 21 -3.63 19.91 11.08
N ARG A 22 -3.99 20.46 12.25
CA ARG A 22 -5.31 21.08 12.48
C ARG A 22 -5.47 22.50 11.94
N HIS A 23 -4.40 23.14 11.49
CA HIS A 23 -4.43 24.55 11.11
C HIS A 23 -3.85 24.77 9.71
N GLY A 24 -4.58 24.33 8.68
CA GLY A 24 -4.66 24.90 7.31
C GLY A 24 -3.46 25.60 6.64
N GLY A 25 -2.22 25.33 7.04
CA GLY A 25 -1.02 25.89 6.44
C GLY A 25 -0.64 25.15 5.15
N PRO A 26 0.14 25.79 4.25
CA PRO A 26 0.66 25.12 3.07
C PRO A 26 1.47 23.89 3.48
N PHE A 27 1.19 22.77 2.82
CA PHE A 27 1.87 21.50 3.06
C PHE A 27 3.33 21.61 2.61
N ASP A 28 4.24 21.56 3.57
CA ASP A 28 5.68 21.50 3.33
C ASP A 28 6.09 20.03 3.13
N SER A 29 6.54 19.68 1.92
CA SER A 29 6.99 18.33 1.56
C SER A 29 8.19 17.82 2.38
N THR A 30 8.85 18.70 3.14
CA THR A 30 9.94 18.33 4.05
C THR A 30 9.45 17.82 5.42
N MET A 31 8.14 17.92 5.71
CA MET A 31 7.53 17.48 6.99
C MET A 31 7.11 16.00 7.04
N TRP A 32 7.19 15.26 5.93
CA TRP A 32 7.23 13.79 5.99
C TRP A 32 8.70 13.37 6.18
N PRO A 33 9.03 12.32 6.95
CA PRO A 33 10.42 11.92 7.19
C PRO A 33 11.03 11.31 5.90
N LEU A 34 11.32 12.16 4.93
CA LEU A 34 11.97 11.88 3.66
C LEU A 34 13.31 12.63 3.60
N SER A 35 14.09 12.58 4.68
CA SER A 35 15.56 12.81 4.63
C SER A 35 16.20 12.58 6.01
N LEU A 36 16.25 11.33 6.48
CA LEU A 36 17.17 10.93 7.55
C LEU A 36 17.98 9.71 7.06
N SER A 37 18.91 10.06 6.19
CA SER A 37 20.05 9.25 5.77
C SER A 37 20.84 8.78 7.00
N TRP A 38 21.02 7.47 7.15
CA TRP A 38 22.07 6.79 7.94
C TRP A 38 22.20 7.06 9.46
N LYS A 39 21.55 8.08 10.03
CA LYS A 39 21.63 8.39 11.48
C LYS A 39 20.63 7.65 12.36
N GLU A 40 19.71 6.88 11.79
CA GLU A 40 18.65 6.18 12.53
C GLU A 40 18.92 4.68 12.79
N GLY A 41 20.15 4.19 12.59
CA GLY A 41 20.49 2.80 12.93
C GLY A 41 20.09 2.41 14.36
N GLY A 42 20.21 3.34 15.31
CA GLY A 42 19.77 3.14 16.69
C GLY A 42 18.26 2.97 16.85
N LYS A 43 17.43 3.75 16.13
CA LYS A 43 15.96 3.66 16.27
C LYS A 43 15.39 2.37 15.70
N GLN A 44 15.94 1.89 14.58
CA GLN A 44 15.49 0.63 13.99
C GLN A 44 15.82 -0.54 14.90
N GLU A 45 17.04 -0.57 15.44
CA GLU A 45 17.45 -1.59 16.40
C GLU A 45 16.62 -1.55 17.69
N GLU A 46 16.34 -0.34 18.20
CA GLU A 46 15.45 -0.08 19.35
C GLU A 46 14.03 -0.61 19.09
N ASP A 47 13.42 -0.27 17.95
CA ASP A 47 12.09 -0.75 17.59
C ASP A 47 12.07 -2.29 17.51
N VAL A 48 13.06 -2.91 16.87
CA VAL A 48 13.13 -4.38 16.74
C VAL A 48 13.35 -5.04 18.12
N ASN A 49 14.15 -4.44 19.00
CA ASN A 49 14.33 -4.91 20.38
C ASN A 49 13.02 -4.82 21.16
N LEU A 50 12.34 -3.69 21.11
CA LEU A 50 11.07 -3.47 21.81
C LEU A 50 10.00 -4.47 21.35
N MET A 51 9.89 -4.72 20.05
CA MET A 51 8.93 -5.69 19.51
C MET A 51 9.23 -7.11 20.04
N LYS A 52 10.50 -7.45 20.21
CA LYS A 52 10.90 -8.73 20.79
C LYS A 52 10.58 -8.81 22.28
N GLU A 53 10.84 -7.74 23.03
CA GLU A 53 10.52 -7.64 24.46
C GLU A 53 9.02 -7.76 24.73
N ILE A 54 8.19 -7.19 23.86
CA ILE A 54 6.72 -7.29 23.93
C ILE A 54 6.22 -8.70 23.53
N GLY A 55 7.11 -9.56 23.01
CA GLY A 55 6.80 -10.94 22.66
C GLY A 55 6.07 -11.09 21.33
N MET A 56 6.34 -10.20 20.37
CA MET A 56 5.79 -10.33 19.02
C MET A 56 6.55 -11.36 18.17
N ASP A 57 5.83 -12.00 17.25
CA ASP A 57 6.37 -13.01 16.33
C ASP A 57 6.65 -12.44 14.93
N ALA A 58 6.06 -11.30 14.59
CA ALA A 58 6.10 -10.72 13.25
C ALA A 58 6.14 -9.20 13.28
N TYR A 59 6.76 -8.61 12.27
CA TYR A 59 6.84 -7.16 12.07
C TYR A 59 6.42 -6.79 10.65
N ARG A 60 5.39 -5.95 10.54
CA ARG A 60 4.91 -5.42 9.26
C ARG A 60 5.51 -4.05 8.99
N PHE A 61 6.11 -3.89 7.82
CA PHE A 61 6.60 -2.59 7.33
C PHE A 61 6.37 -2.46 5.83
N SER A 62 6.57 -1.26 5.30
CA SER A 62 6.52 -1.00 3.86
C SER A 62 7.88 -0.62 3.30
N ILE A 63 8.16 -1.07 2.08
CA ILE A 63 9.28 -0.58 1.29
C ILE A 63 8.79 0.65 0.54
N SER A 64 9.56 1.74 0.63
CA SER A 64 9.21 2.95 -0.09
C SER A 64 9.67 2.84 -1.54
N TRP A 65 8.74 3.00 -2.48
CA TRP A 65 9.02 2.80 -3.90
C TRP A 65 10.15 3.72 -4.37
N THR A 66 10.06 5.01 -4.07
CA THR A 66 11.07 6.01 -4.44
C THR A 66 12.43 5.78 -3.78
N ARG A 67 12.49 5.04 -2.66
CA ARG A 67 13.77 4.69 -2.04
C ARG A 67 14.51 3.62 -2.84
N ILE A 68 13.79 2.71 -3.50
CA ILE A 68 14.37 1.67 -4.37
C ILE A 68 14.57 2.19 -5.79
N LEU A 69 13.57 2.86 -6.36
CA LEU A 69 13.59 3.47 -7.69
C LEU A 69 13.30 4.97 -7.57
N PRO A 70 14.31 5.85 -7.47
CA PRO A 70 14.11 7.28 -7.25
C PRO A 70 13.24 7.99 -8.29
N ALA A 71 13.35 7.59 -9.56
CA ALA A 71 12.50 8.11 -10.64
C ALA A 71 11.17 7.35 -10.78
N GLY A 72 10.90 6.37 -9.92
CA GLY A 72 9.74 5.48 -9.98
C GLY A 72 9.86 4.33 -10.99
N SER A 73 10.68 4.47 -12.03
CA SER A 73 10.91 3.43 -13.05
C SER A 73 12.37 2.99 -13.09
N LEU A 74 12.62 1.81 -13.68
CA LEU A 74 13.99 1.28 -13.88
C LEU A 74 14.86 2.18 -14.76
N ASN A 75 14.26 3.03 -15.61
CA ASN A 75 14.99 3.98 -16.44
C ASN A 75 15.79 5.00 -15.62
N GLY A 76 15.34 5.29 -14.40
CA GLY A 76 16.08 6.15 -13.46
C GLY A 76 17.14 5.44 -12.64
N GLY A 77 17.33 4.13 -12.86
CA GLY A 77 18.27 3.31 -12.10
C GLY A 77 17.72 2.84 -10.75
N VAL A 78 18.43 1.87 -10.18
CA VAL A 78 18.13 1.28 -8.87
C VAL A 78 19.05 1.89 -7.83
N ASN A 79 18.49 2.34 -6.70
CA ASN A 79 19.24 2.92 -5.61
C ASN A 79 19.80 1.85 -4.66
N GLY A 80 21.09 1.55 -4.79
CA GLY A 80 21.79 0.57 -3.95
C GLY A 80 21.78 0.88 -2.45
N GLU A 81 21.82 2.17 -2.06
CA GLU A 81 21.74 2.54 -0.65
C GLU A 81 20.35 2.27 -0.06
N GLY A 82 19.30 2.49 -0.86
CA GLY A 82 17.94 2.14 -0.48
C GLY A 82 17.76 0.65 -0.26
N ILE A 83 18.37 -0.17 -1.12
CA ILE A 83 18.41 -1.63 -0.96
C ILE A 83 19.18 -2.02 0.31
N ALA A 84 20.35 -1.42 0.55
CA ALA A 84 21.17 -1.69 1.73
C ALA A 84 20.41 -1.39 3.03
N TYR A 85 19.64 -0.29 3.08
CA TYR A 85 18.80 0.06 4.20
C TYR A 85 17.77 -1.03 4.55
N TYR A 86 17.00 -1.50 3.57
CA TYR A 86 16.01 -2.56 3.82
C TYR A 86 16.66 -3.91 4.09
N ASN A 87 17.80 -4.21 3.47
CA ASN A 87 18.58 -5.40 3.80
C ASN A 87 19.00 -5.42 5.27
N HIS A 88 19.48 -4.29 5.80
CA HIS A 88 19.85 -4.19 7.21
C HIS A 88 18.64 -4.43 8.12
N LEU A 89 17.51 -3.76 7.88
CA LEU A 89 16.27 -3.95 8.66
C LEU A 89 15.78 -5.41 8.61
N ILE A 90 15.75 -6.02 7.43
CA ILE A 90 15.30 -7.41 7.28
C ILE A 90 16.25 -8.37 8.02
N ASN A 91 17.56 -8.13 7.95
CA ASN A 91 18.55 -8.94 8.67
C ASN A 91 18.37 -8.83 10.17
N GLU A 92 18.12 -7.63 10.71
CA GLU A 92 17.86 -7.41 12.14
C GLU A 92 16.57 -8.10 12.62
N LEU A 93 15.51 -8.06 11.80
CA LEU A 93 14.26 -8.76 12.12
C LEU A 93 14.49 -10.27 12.17
N VAL A 94 15.14 -10.82 11.15
CA VAL A 94 15.40 -12.26 11.05
C VAL A 94 16.37 -12.73 12.14
N SER A 95 17.39 -11.95 12.48
CA SER A 95 18.35 -12.29 13.54
C SER A 95 17.69 -12.40 14.92
N LYS A 96 16.63 -11.61 15.18
CA LYS A 96 15.82 -11.66 16.40
C LYS A 96 14.62 -12.62 16.31
N GLY A 97 14.52 -13.38 15.21
CA GLY A 97 13.48 -14.38 14.97
C GLY A 97 12.10 -13.78 14.73
N LEU A 98 12.02 -12.52 14.28
CA LEU A 98 10.78 -11.87 13.86
C LEU A 98 10.52 -12.15 12.37
N GLN A 99 9.29 -12.48 12.02
CA GLN A 99 8.89 -12.68 10.63
C GLN A 99 8.60 -11.33 9.95
N PRO A 100 9.31 -10.96 8.86
CA PRO A 100 9.03 -9.74 8.13
C PRO A 100 7.78 -9.90 7.24
N PHE A 101 6.81 -9.00 7.41
CA PHE A 101 5.64 -8.84 6.55
C PHE A 101 5.82 -7.55 5.74
N VAL A 102 6.12 -7.68 4.46
CA VAL A 102 6.53 -6.53 3.64
C VAL A 102 5.39 -6.06 2.75
N THR A 103 5.04 -4.80 2.88
CA THR A 103 4.09 -4.11 2.00
C THR A 103 4.85 -3.37 0.89
N LEU A 104 4.56 -3.67 -0.38
CA LEU A 104 5.24 -3.07 -1.53
C LEU A 104 4.78 -1.62 -1.78
N PHE A 105 3.48 -1.34 -1.62
CA PHE A 105 2.93 0.00 -1.83
C PHE A 105 2.09 0.45 -0.63
N HIS A 106 2.44 1.59 -0.05
CA HIS A 106 1.74 2.18 1.08
C HIS A 106 1.43 3.67 0.84
N TRP A 107 0.78 3.93 -0.30
CA TRP A 107 0.29 5.24 -0.73
C TRP A 107 1.40 6.25 -1.09
N ASP A 108 2.61 5.77 -1.28
CA ASP A 108 3.80 6.54 -1.63
C ASP A 108 4.12 6.42 -3.12
N SER A 109 3.16 6.81 -3.96
CA SER A 109 3.33 6.87 -5.43
C SER A 109 4.51 7.78 -5.79
N PRO A 110 5.45 7.33 -6.64
CA PRO A 110 6.56 8.18 -7.08
C PRO A 110 6.05 9.44 -7.80
N GLN A 111 6.41 10.63 -7.28
CA GLN A 111 6.02 11.91 -7.89
C GLN A 111 6.43 12.00 -9.36
N GLY A 112 7.59 11.44 -9.73
CA GLY A 112 8.03 11.41 -11.13
C GLY A 112 7.06 10.68 -12.06
N LEU A 113 6.37 9.64 -11.60
CA LEU A 113 5.37 8.92 -12.40
C LEU A 113 4.02 9.67 -12.44
N GLU A 114 3.67 10.34 -11.34
CA GLU A 114 2.53 11.27 -11.31
C GLU A 114 2.73 12.42 -12.32
N ASP A 115 3.93 12.98 -12.41
CA ASP A 115 4.24 14.09 -13.32
C ASP A 115 4.28 13.65 -14.79
N VAL A 116 4.81 12.45 -15.08
CA VAL A 116 4.97 11.97 -16.46
C VAL A 116 3.65 11.51 -17.08
N TYR A 117 2.82 10.78 -16.32
CA TYR A 117 1.60 10.20 -16.88
C TYR A 117 0.41 10.15 -15.91
N GLY A 118 0.47 10.82 -14.76
CA GLY A 118 -0.60 10.83 -13.77
C GLY A 118 -0.67 9.56 -12.91
N GLY A 119 0.45 8.86 -12.75
CA GLY A 119 0.57 7.71 -11.86
C GLY A 119 -0.49 6.66 -12.12
N PHE A 120 -1.31 6.35 -11.11
CA PHE A 120 -2.33 5.31 -11.20
C PHE A 120 -3.49 5.63 -12.15
N LEU A 121 -3.59 6.85 -12.71
CA LEU A 121 -4.55 7.15 -13.76
C LEU A 121 -4.17 6.53 -15.11
N SER A 122 -2.89 6.19 -15.31
CA SER A 122 -2.39 5.57 -16.52
C SER A 122 -2.19 4.07 -16.34
N SER A 123 -2.46 3.28 -17.38
CA SER A 123 -2.16 1.84 -17.38
C SER A 123 -0.66 1.56 -17.33
N ASN A 124 0.20 2.53 -17.66
CA ASN A 124 1.66 2.37 -17.62
C ASN A 124 2.17 2.04 -16.20
N ILE A 125 1.45 2.49 -15.16
CA ILE A 125 1.79 2.22 -13.76
C ILE A 125 1.89 0.73 -13.47
N VAL A 126 1.12 -0.10 -14.19
CA VAL A 126 1.09 -1.55 -14.00
C VAL A 126 2.47 -2.13 -14.28
N LYS A 127 3.11 -1.68 -15.37
CA LYS A 127 4.45 -2.14 -15.72
C LYS A 127 5.49 -1.64 -14.71
N ASP A 128 5.48 -0.34 -14.40
CA ASP A 128 6.46 0.23 -13.47
C ASP A 128 6.35 -0.39 -12.06
N PHE A 129 5.12 -0.69 -11.60
CA PHE A 129 4.91 -1.40 -10.33
C PHE A 129 5.44 -2.83 -10.36
N VAL A 130 5.26 -3.55 -11.47
CA VAL A 130 5.78 -4.92 -11.64
C VAL A 130 7.31 -4.91 -11.66
N ASP A 131 7.92 -3.99 -12.40
CA ASP A 131 9.37 -3.81 -12.44
C ASP A 131 9.94 -3.52 -11.02
N TYR A 132 9.27 -2.65 -10.26
CA TYR A 132 9.61 -2.37 -8.87
C TYR A 132 9.46 -3.62 -7.97
N ALA A 133 8.34 -4.33 -8.08
CA ALA A 133 8.09 -5.54 -7.31
C ALA A 133 9.14 -6.62 -7.61
N GLU A 134 9.55 -6.78 -8.87
CA GLU A 134 10.61 -7.71 -9.28
C GLU A 134 11.93 -7.42 -8.56
N VAL A 135 12.33 -6.15 -8.50
CA VAL A 135 13.52 -5.74 -7.74
C VAL A 135 13.35 -6.14 -6.28
N CYS A 136 12.23 -5.82 -5.64
CA CYS A 136 12.01 -6.21 -4.24
C CYS A 136 12.05 -7.73 -4.02
N PHE A 137 11.43 -8.52 -4.91
CA PHE A 137 11.44 -9.98 -4.79
C PHE A 137 12.83 -10.56 -4.98
N ARG A 138 13.61 -10.03 -5.92
CA ARG A 138 14.99 -10.45 -6.18
C ARG A 138 15.91 -10.12 -5.01
N GLU A 139 15.84 -8.91 -4.47
CA GLU A 139 16.78 -8.45 -3.44
C GLU A 139 16.43 -8.96 -2.04
N PHE A 140 15.15 -9.22 -1.74
CA PHE A 140 14.69 -9.52 -0.38
C PHE A 140 13.94 -10.85 -0.23
N GLY A 141 13.53 -11.52 -1.32
CA GLY A 141 12.68 -12.70 -1.28
C GLY A 141 13.33 -13.95 -0.66
N ASP A 142 14.65 -13.95 -0.52
CA ASP A 142 15.40 -14.99 0.18
C ASP A 142 15.04 -15.03 1.68
N ARG A 143 14.80 -13.86 2.30
CA ARG A 143 14.44 -13.71 3.72
C ARG A 143 12.96 -13.37 3.94
N VAL A 144 12.33 -12.64 3.03
CA VAL A 144 10.93 -12.23 3.13
C VAL A 144 9.99 -13.26 2.50
N LYS A 145 9.10 -13.82 3.33
CA LYS A 145 8.14 -14.86 2.91
C LYS A 145 6.69 -14.35 2.80
N TYR A 146 6.38 -13.22 3.42
CA TYR A 146 5.04 -12.64 3.42
C TYR A 146 5.05 -11.28 2.75
N TRP A 147 4.35 -11.21 1.62
CA TRP A 147 4.27 -10.03 0.76
C TRP A 147 2.84 -9.51 0.69
N ILE A 148 2.69 -8.20 0.82
CA ILE A 148 1.44 -7.47 0.65
C ILE A 148 1.68 -6.48 -0.49
N THR A 149 0.89 -6.53 -1.57
CA THR A 149 1.13 -5.63 -2.72
C THR A 149 0.69 -4.21 -2.43
N PHE A 150 -0.56 -4.01 -2.01
CA PHE A 150 -1.18 -2.70 -1.85
C PHE A 150 -1.81 -2.60 -0.46
N ASN A 151 -1.47 -1.56 0.30
CA ASN A 151 -2.19 -1.20 1.51
C ASN A 151 -3.51 -0.50 1.17
N GLU A 152 -4.62 -0.99 1.71
CA GLU A 152 -5.93 -0.32 1.68
C GLU A 152 -6.27 0.34 0.31
N PRO A 153 -6.39 -0.43 -0.78
CA PRO A 153 -6.51 0.13 -2.13
C PRO A 153 -7.76 1.01 -2.30
N TRP A 154 -8.86 0.69 -1.61
CA TRP A 154 -10.07 1.51 -1.60
C TRP A 154 -9.81 2.90 -1.04
N SER A 155 -9.10 2.98 0.10
CA SER A 155 -8.76 4.24 0.76
C SER A 155 -7.91 5.10 -0.19
N PHE A 156 -6.90 4.52 -0.84
CA PHE A 156 -6.08 5.23 -1.82
C PHE A 156 -6.91 5.81 -2.98
N CYS A 157 -7.76 4.98 -3.62
CA CYS A 157 -8.61 5.44 -4.73
C CYS A 157 -9.57 6.56 -4.31
N VAL A 158 -10.29 6.37 -3.20
CA VAL A 158 -11.37 7.28 -2.80
C VAL A 158 -10.81 8.56 -2.20
N LEU A 159 -9.82 8.45 -1.31
CA LEU A 159 -9.27 9.61 -0.62
C LEU A 159 -8.37 10.46 -1.53
N GLY A 160 -7.66 9.82 -2.47
CA GLY A 160 -6.78 10.48 -3.44
C GLY A 160 -7.49 11.05 -4.66
N TYR A 161 -8.51 10.36 -5.19
CA TYR A 161 -9.11 10.67 -6.50
C TYR A 161 -10.62 10.97 -6.49
N ALA A 162 -11.31 10.78 -5.35
CA ALA A 162 -12.72 11.17 -5.22
C ALA A 162 -12.90 12.36 -4.27
N ARG A 163 -12.31 12.29 -3.08
CA ARG A 163 -12.45 13.31 -2.03
C ARG A 163 -11.36 14.39 -2.08
N GLY A 164 -10.24 14.07 -2.73
CA GLY A 164 -9.05 14.92 -2.80
C GLY A 164 -8.47 15.28 -1.42
N SER A 165 -8.68 14.44 -0.41
CA SER A 165 -8.22 14.68 0.97
C SER A 165 -6.80 14.18 1.22
N PHE A 166 -6.28 13.34 0.33
CA PHE A 166 -4.92 12.79 0.37
C PHE A 166 -4.28 12.98 -1.01
N PRO A 167 -2.94 12.97 -1.12
CA PRO A 167 -2.25 12.99 -2.41
C PRO A 167 -2.80 11.92 -3.38
N PRO A 168 -2.92 12.20 -4.69
CA PRO A 168 -2.56 13.46 -5.38
C PRO A 168 -3.62 14.58 -5.28
N ALA A 169 -4.56 14.47 -4.35
CA ALA A 169 -5.58 15.47 -4.04
C ALA A 169 -6.46 15.86 -5.25
N ARG A 170 -6.94 14.85 -5.98
CA ARG A 170 -7.80 15.00 -7.15
C ARG A 170 -9.26 14.80 -6.78
N CYS A 171 -10.12 15.70 -7.26
CA CYS A 171 -11.57 15.62 -7.10
C CYS A 171 -12.31 16.56 -8.06
N SER A 172 -13.63 16.40 -8.20
CA SER A 172 -14.48 17.27 -9.02
C SER A 172 -14.76 18.64 -8.39
N ASP A 173 -14.65 18.78 -7.07
CA ASP A 173 -14.84 20.06 -6.37
C ASP A 173 -13.66 21.00 -6.62
N ARG A 174 -13.87 22.00 -7.48
CA ARG A 174 -12.86 22.99 -7.88
C ARG A 174 -12.54 24.01 -6.77
N GLY A 175 -13.35 24.10 -5.72
CA GLY A 175 -13.02 24.86 -4.52
C GLY A 175 -11.97 24.17 -3.64
N ARG A 176 -11.74 22.87 -3.85
CA ARG A 176 -10.80 22.05 -3.08
C ARG A 176 -9.63 21.52 -3.92
N CYS A 177 -9.90 21.05 -5.13
CA CYS A 177 -8.93 20.35 -5.96
C CYS A 177 -8.70 21.08 -7.29
N ASN A 178 -7.43 21.22 -7.66
CA ASN A 178 -7.03 21.85 -8.92
C ASN A 178 -7.45 21.03 -10.16
N ALA A 179 -7.57 19.72 -10.01
CA ALA A 179 -7.93 18.80 -11.08
C ALA A 179 -8.68 17.56 -10.53
N GLY A 180 -9.28 16.77 -11.41
CA GLY A 180 -9.88 15.48 -11.07
C GLY A 180 -11.32 15.30 -11.57
N ASP A 181 -11.76 14.04 -11.62
CA ASP A 181 -13.15 13.64 -11.90
C ASP A 181 -13.55 12.53 -10.91
N SER A 182 -14.21 12.91 -9.82
CA SER A 182 -14.64 12.00 -8.75
C SER A 182 -15.61 10.91 -9.23
N GLY A 183 -16.23 11.07 -10.39
CA GLY A 183 -17.13 10.07 -10.99
C GLY A 183 -16.41 9.00 -11.81
N ARG A 184 -15.15 9.24 -12.20
CA ARG A 184 -14.40 8.34 -13.10
C ARG A 184 -13.04 7.91 -12.54
N GLU A 185 -12.25 8.86 -12.08
CA GLU A 185 -10.86 8.63 -11.68
C GLU A 185 -10.68 7.56 -10.57
N PRO A 186 -11.52 7.50 -9.52
CA PRO A 186 -11.40 6.46 -8.50
C PRO A 186 -11.54 5.04 -9.08
N TYR A 187 -12.43 4.86 -10.07
CA TYR A 187 -12.63 3.56 -10.70
C TYR A 187 -11.45 3.19 -11.60
N THR A 188 -10.94 4.14 -12.38
CA THR A 188 -9.74 3.95 -13.21
C THR A 188 -8.52 3.56 -12.35
N VAL A 189 -8.27 4.31 -11.28
CA VAL A 189 -7.15 4.06 -10.35
C VAL A 189 -7.28 2.70 -9.66
N CYS A 190 -8.48 2.36 -9.18
CA CYS A 190 -8.72 1.06 -8.58
C CYS A 190 -8.56 -0.08 -9.59
N HIS A 191 -9.00 0.11 -10.83
CA HIS A 191 -8.80 -0.87 -11.89
C HIS A 191 -7.31 -1.12 -12.16
N HIS A 192 -6.51 -0.07 -12.30
CA HIS A 192 -5.06 -0.22 -12.51
C HIS A 192 -4.34 -0.81 -11.29
N GLN A 193 -4.75 -0.48 -10.06
CA GLN A 193 -4.22 -1.15 -8.86
C GLN A 193 -4.52 -2.65 -8.86
N LEU A 194 -5.72 -3.06 -9.26
CA LEU A 194 -6.07 -4.49 -9.37
C LEU A 194 -5.27 -5.21 -10.45
N LEU A 195 -5.04 -4.57 -11.60
CA LEU A 195 -4.18 -5.12 -12.66
C LEU A 195 -2.72 -5.23 -12.20
N ALA A 196 -2.18 -4.18 -11.57
CA ALA A 196 -0.83 -4.17 -11.01
C ALA A 196 -0.66 -5.25 -9.94
N HIS A 197 -1.66 -5.43 -9.07
CA HIS A 197 -1.69 -6.51 -8.09
C HIS A 197 -1.63 -7.88 -8.76
N ALA A 198 -2.52 -8.14 -9.72
CA ALA A 198 -2.60 -9.42 -10.41
C ALA A 198 -1.29 -9.74 -11.14
N ALA A 199 -0.69 -8.75 -11.81
CA ALA A 199 0.56 -8.90 -12.52
C ALA A 199 1.75 -9.19 -11.58
N ALA A 200 1.88 -8.46 -10.46
CA ALA A 200 2.93 -8.69 -9.48
C ALA A 200 2.78 -10.06 -8.78
N VAL A 201 1.55 -10.47 -8.46
CA VAL A 201 1.27 -11.81 -7.88
C VAL A 201 1.60 -12.91 -8.88
N LYS A 202 1.28 -12.71 -10.17
CA LYS A 202 1.65 -13.65 -11.22
C LYS A 202 3.18 -13.79 -11.32
N LEU A 203 3.90 -12.67 -11.39
CA LEU A 203 5.37 -12.66 -11.39
C LEU A 203 5.94 -13.44 -10.21
N TYR A 204 5.45 -13.14 -8.99
CA TYR A 204 5.90 -13.82 -7.78
C TYR A 204 5.69 -15.33 -7.86
N ARG A 205 4.49 -15.78 -8.26
CA ARG A 205 4.14 -17.20 -8.39
C ARG A 205 5.01 -17.93 -9.41
N ASP A 206 5.22 -17.31 -10.56
CA ASP A 206 5.89 -17.94 -11.70
C ASP A 206 7.41 -18.04 -11.48
N GLN A 207 8.03 -17.05 -10.84
CA GLN A 207 9.49 -16.94 -10.77
C GLN A 207 10.08 -17.07 -9.37
N TYR A 208 9.36 -16.68 -8.31
CA TYR A 208 9.92 -16.56 -6.96
C TYR A 208 9.33 -17.55 -5.95
N GLN A 209 8.08 -17.98 -6.15
CA GLN A 209 7.43 -18.96 -5.29
C GLN A 209 7.97 -20.38 -5.51
N VAL A 210 8.44 -20.70 -6.73
CA VAL A 210 9.05 -22.00 -7.05
C VAL A 210 10.43 -22.17 -6.36
N ILE A 211 11.12 -21.07 -6.05
CA ILE A 211 12.45 -21.09 -5.41
C ILE A 211 12.35 -21.35 -3.90
N ILE A 212 11.16 -21.24 -3.29
CA ILE A 212 10.93 -21.48 -1.85
C ILE A 212 10.33 -22.88 -1.67
N THR A 213 11.13 -23.93 -1.86
CA THR A 213 10.79 -25.33 -1.52
C THR A 213 10.83 -25.57 -0.01
N SER A 214 10.08 -24.81 0.78
CA SER A 214 9.68 -25.22 2.12
C SER A 214 8.20 -24.89 2.32
N ARG A 215 7.44 -25.94 2.65
CA ARG A 215 5.97 -25.97 2.74
C ARG A 215 5.44 -25.00 3.80
N SER A 216 5.02 -23.81 3.39
CA SER A 216 4.10 -22.98 4.18
C SER A 216 3.08 -22.31 3.24
N PRO A 217 1.77 -22.37 3.54
CA PRO A 217 0.76 -21.65 2.76
C PRO A 217 0.91 -20.14 2.98
N ILE A 218 1.21 -19.41 1.90
CA ILE A 218 1.29 -17.94 1.91
C ILE A 218 -0.14 -17.37 1.91
N SER A 219 -0.45 -16.55 2.92
CA SER A 219 -1.67 -15.75 2.97
C SER A 219 -1.43 -14.40 2.27
N LEU A 220 -2.18 -14.14 1.19
CA LEU A 220 -2.24 -12.86 0.50
C LEU A 220 -3.49 -12.13 1.02
N LEU A 221 -3.29 -11.19 1.93
CA LEU A 221 -4.38 -10.44 2.54
C LEU A 221 -4.66 -9.17 1.74
N LEU A 222 -5.82 -9.15 1.07
CA LEU A 222 -6.54 -7.89 0.82
C LEU A 222 -7.33 -7.59 2.08
N GLU A 223 -6.88 -6.63 2.87
CA GLU A 223 -7.58 -6.20 4.09
C GLU A 223 -8.86 -5.47 3.67
N LYS A 224 -10.02 -6.09 3.95
CA LYS A 224 -11.33 -5.51 3.70
C LYS A 224 -11.68 -4.60 4.87
N ASN A 225 -11.81 -3.31 4.64
CA ASN A 225 -12.40 -2.41 5.62
C ASN A 225 -13.88 -2.76 5.80
N GLU A 226 -14.30 -3.07 7.03
CA GLU A 226 -15.72 -3.19 7.37
C GLU A 226 -16.39 -1.83 7.22
N GLU A 227 -17.35 -1.72 6.31
CA GLU A 227 -18.24 -0.57 6.27
C GLU A 227 -19.04 -0.53 7.58
N ARG A 228 -18.88 0.55 8.36
CA ARG A 228 -19.82 0.87 9.45
C ARG A 228 -21.22 0.87 8.85
N LYS A 229 -22.08 -0.03 9.33
CA LYS A 229 -23.53 0.02 9.07
C LYS A 229 -24.04 1.41 9.41
N ARG A 230 -24.27 2.23 8.40
CA ARG A 230 -25.11 3.42 8.52
C ARG A 230 -26.53 2.89 8.64
N ASN A 231 -26.98 2.73 9.88
CA ASN A 231 -28.41 2.71 10.14
C ASN A 231 -28.95 4.09 9.72
N ASP A 232 -30.09 4.08 9.02
CA ASP A 232 -30.86 5.23 8.53
C ASP A 232 -30.57 5.74 7.11
N VAL A 233 -30.73 4.86 6.11
CA VAL A 233 -31.18 5.28 4.77
C VAL A 233 -32.34 4.36 4.34
N PRO A 234 -33.52 4.88 3.96
CA PRO A 234 -34.61 4.05 3.46
C PRO A 234 -34.17 3.33 2.17
N SER A 235 -34.39 2.03 2.10
CA SER A 235 -34.07 1.21 0.93
C SER A 235 -34.89 1.67 -0.28
N ILE A 236 -34.24 2.23 -1.29
CA ILE A 236 -34.82 2.31 -2.63
C ILE A 236 -34.70 0.89 -3.20
N ARG A 237 -35.82 0.17 -3.26
CA ARG A 237 -35.94 -1.06 -4.05
C ARG A 237 -35.87 -0.65 -5.52
N LEU A 238 -34.80 -1.06 -6.20
CA LEU A 238 -34.76 -1.14 -7.65
C LEU A 238 -35.41 -2.46 -8.03
N ASP A 239 -36.73 -2.49 -8.15
CA ASP A 239 -37.49 -3.49 -8.90
C ASP A 239 -38.91 -2.91 -9.11
N ASP A 240 -39.41 -3.02 -10.33
CA ASP A 240 -40.73 -2.60 -10.83
C ASP A 240 -40.89 -1.16 -11.36
N GLU A 241 -40.40 -0.92 -12.58
CA GLU A 241 -41.15 -0.14 -13.60
C GLU A 241 -40.54 -0.33 -15.00
N TYR A 242 -41.01 -1.36 -15.71
CA TYR A 242 -40.92 -1.45 -17.16
C TYR A 242 -42.35 -1.33 -17.69
N PRO A 243 -42.78 -0.19 -18.26
CA PRO A 243 -44.12 -0.10 -18.83
C PRO A 243 -44.18 -0.99 -20.09
N ARG A 244 -44.82 -2.14 -19.96
CA ARG A 244 -45.33 -2.93 -21.10
C ARG A 244 -46.63 -2.30 -21.59
N GLU A 245 -46.52 -1.25 -22.38
CA GLU A 245 -47.62 -0.76 -23.22
C GLU A 245 -47.05 -0.32 -24.56
N LEU A 246 -47.07 -1.22 -25.55
CA LEU A 246 -47.05 -0.91 -26.99
C LEU A 246 -47.19 -2.22 -27.79
N GLU A 247 -48.31 -2.92 -27.64
CA GLU A 247 -48.83 -3.87 -28.64
C GLU A 247 -50.36 -3.97 -28.49
N ALA A 248 -51.07 -2.96 -28.99
CA ALA A 248 -52.46 -3.04 -29.47
C ALA A 248 -52.90 -1.69 -30.03
N GLN A 249 -52.56 -1.43 -31.30
CA GLN A 249 -53.37 -0.69 -32.27
C GLN A 249 -52.71 -0.76 -33.66
#